data_AF-A0A075GET9-F1
#
_entry.id   AF-A0A075GET9-F1
#
_cell.length_a   1.000
_cell.length_b   1.000
_cell.length_c   1.000
_cell.angle_alpha   90.00
_cell.angle_beta   90.00
_cell.angle_gamma   90.00
#
_symmetry.space_group_name_H-M   'P 1'
#
loop_
_entity.id
_entity.type
_entity.pdbx_description
1 polymer ?
#
loop_
_entity_poly.entity_id
_entity_poly.type
_entity_poly.pdbx_seq_one_letter_code
_entity_poly.pdbx_strand_id
1 'polypeptide(L)'
;MARKGRGRPQRQRRRRQKQQYEELDKYPVAPPHSFARIVRDLRTLNIIYQAIEPPLNKKEQSQFEEIMDIYVRSLTADIEEIDTDPEGYLRAAMDQIIKSYGMRITKKSRSKIFYYLKRDLIGYGRMDVLMNDANVEDVSLDGTGIPIFAYHRKFESVETSILWPTDQELESYVIKLAQRCGKHISVAEPLLDATLMDGSRIVMKLGYEISTKGSTFCIRRFREDPFSPCDIVAFRTMTSLMVAYLWIGFQQGISMLFVGGTASGKTTTLNAMALLFHGR
;
A
#
# COMPACT_ATOMS: atom_id res chain seq x y z
N MET A 1 -10.45 -4.31 -52.41
CA MET A 1 -11.48 -4.35 -51.33
C MET A 1 -11.40 -5.73 -50.69
N ALA A 2 -11.31 -6.00 -49.40
CA ALA A 2 -11.73 -5.28 -48.20
C ALA A 2 -10.81 -5.61 -47.00
N ARG A 3 -10.62 -4.63 -46.10
CA ARG A 3 -9.90 -4.74 -44.82
C ARG A 3 -10.72 -5.55 -43.79
N LYS A 4 -10.18 -6.67 -43.29
CA LYS A 4 -10.75 -7.40 -42.13
C LYS A 4 -10.27 -6.77 -40.81
N GLY A 5 -11.22 -6.21 -40.05
CA GLY A 5 -10.99 -5.54 -38.77
C GLY A 5 -10.58 -6.49 -37.64
N ARG A 6 -9.31 -6.39 -37.21
CA ARG A 6 -8.78 -6.96 -35.97
C ARG A 6 -8.97 -5.96 -34.82
N GLY A 7 -10.11 -6.02 -34.11
CA GLY A 7 -10.36 -5.12 -32.97
C GLY A 7 -11.45 -5.56 -31.98
N ARG A 8 -11.99 -6.78 -32.10
CA ARG A 8 -13.20 -7.21 -31.36
C ARG A 8 -13.02 -7.99 -30.03
N PRO A 9 -11.88 -8.62 -29.66
CA PRO A 9 -11.83 -9.42 -28.43
C PRO A 9 -11.83 -8.60 -27.12
N GLN A 10 -11.11 -7.47 -27.09
CA GLN A 10 -10.87 -6.71 -25.86
C GLN A 10 -12.07 -5.88 -25.41
N ARG A 11 -12.90 -5.42 -26.36
CA ARG A 11 -14.15 -4.69 -26.10
C ARG A 11 -15.25 -5.59 -25.52
N GLN A 12 -15.32 -6.86 -25.94
CA GLN A 12 -16.30 -7.82 -25.41
C GLN A 12 -15.97 -8.27 -23.98
N ARG A 13 -14.68 -8.47 -23.65
CA ARG A 13 -14.22 -8.79 -22.27
C ARG A 13 -14.53 -7.65 -21.28
N ARG A 14 -14.26 -6.39 -21.67
CA ARG A 14 -14.61 -5.20 -20.86
C ARG A 14 -16.12 -5.03 -20.66
N ARG A 15 -16.95 -5.39 -21.66
CA ARG A 15 -18.41 -5.36 -21.54
C ARG A 15 -18.96 -6.44 -20.60
N ARG A 16 -18.37 -7.64 -20.59
CA ARG A 16 -18.74 -8.72 -19.66
C ARG A 16 -18.31 -8.42 -18.21
N GLN A 17 -17.12 -7.85 -18.00
CA GLN A 17 -16.71 -7.40 -16.66
C GLN A 17 -17.60 -6.28 -16.10
N LYS A 18 -18.10 -5.37 -16.96
CA LYS A 18 -19.09 -4.35 -16.56
C LYS A 18 -20.45 -4.93 -16.14
N GLN A 19 -20.78 -6.18 -16.49
CA GLN A 19 -22.01 -6.84 -16.07
C GLN A 19 -21.88 -7.55 -14.71
N GLN A 20 -20.66 -7.71 -14.19
CA GLN A 20 -20.41 -8.44 -12.94
C GLN A 20 -20.17 -7.50 -11.75
N TYR A 21 -19.70 -6.29 -11.99
CA TYR A 21 -19.30 -5.35 -10.94
C TYR A 21 -20.02 -4.02 -11.07
N GLU A 22 -20.61 -3.55 -9.96
CA GLU A 22 -21.09 -2.19 -9.80
C GLU A 22 -19.95 -1.32 -9.23
N GLU A 23 -19.62 -0.20 -9.86
CA GLU A 23 -18.56 0.70 -9.38
C GLU A 23 -19.13 1.65 -8.33
N LEU A 24 -18.60 1.55 -7.10
CA LEU A 24 -19.03 2.37 -5.97
C LEU A 24 -18.17 3.63 -5.83
N ASP A 25 -16.87 3.51 -6.11
CA ASP A 25 -15.93 4.62 -6.00
C ASP A 25 -14.70 4.40 -6.89
N LYS A 26 -14.05 5.50 -7.29
CA LYS A 26 -12.76 5.47 -7.97
C LYS A 26 -12.02 6.78 -7.75
N TYR A 27 -10.83 6.68 -7.18
CA TYR A 27 -10.01 7.84 -6.85
C TYR A 27 -8.52 7.56 -7.10
N PRO A 28 -7.72 8.62 -7.36
CA PRO A 28 -6.28 8.45 -7.51
C PRO A 28 -5.60 8.11 -6.19
N VAL A 29 -4.56 7.28 -6.26
CA VAL A 29 -3.64 7.01 -5.13
C VAL A 29 -2.30 7.68 -5.39
N ALA A 30 -1.61 7.30 -6.46
CA ALA A 30 -0.41 8.00 -6.95
C ALA A 30 -0.60 8.43 -8.41
N PRO A 31 -1.22 9.59 -8.67
CA PRO A 31 -1.37 10.10 -10.03
C PRO A 31 -0.03 10.32 -10.74
N PRO A 32 0.05 10.07 -12.06
CA PRO A 32 -1.01 9.56 -12.95
C PRO A 32 -1.05 8.02 -13.04
N HIS A 33 -0.30 7.30 -12.21
CA HIS A 33 -0.01 5.88 -12.42
C HIS A 33 -1.00 4.94 -11.74
N SER A 34 -1.32 5.16 -10.47
CA SER A 34 -2.14 4.24 -9.68
C SER A 34 -3.45 4.87 -9.18
N PHE A 35 -4.49 4.04 -9.15
CA PHE A 35 -5.83 4.41 -8.70
C PHE A 35 -6.42 3.27 -7.87
N ALA A 36 -7.21 3.62 -6.87
CA ALA A 36 -8.09 2.71 -6.18
C ALA A 36 -9.44 2.69 -6.89
N ARG A 37 -10.01 1.51 -7.08
CA ARG A 37 -11.37 1.34 -7.61
C ARG A 37 -12.13 0.41 -6.70
N ILE A 38 -13.19 0.92 -6.08
CA ILE A 38 -14.06 0.15 -5.20
C ILE A 38 -15.26 -0.33 -6.01
N VAL A 39 -15.49 -1.63 -6.00
CA VAL A 39 -16.60 -2.25 -6.71
C VAL A 39 -17.39 -3.17 -5.80
N ARG A 40 -18.68 -3.33 -6.08
CA ARG A 40 -19.50 -4.39 -5.53
C ARG A 40 -19.63 -5.51 -6.55
N ASP A 41 -19.31 -6.74 -6.18
CA ASP A 41 -19.63 -7.91 -7.00
C ASP A 41 -21.14 -8.15 -6.96
N LEU A 42 -21.80 -8.14 -8.11
CA LEU A 42 -23.25 -8.29 -8.21
C LEU A 42 -23.74 -9.71 -7.87
N ARG A 43 -22.83 -10.69 -7.73
CA ARG A 43 -23.17 -12.08 -7.37
C ARG A 43 -23.02 -12.35 -5.89
N THR A 44 -21.90 -11.94 -5.30
CA THR A 44 -21.60 -12.18 -3.88
C THR A 44 -22.01 -11.02 -2.98
N LEU A 45 -22.29 -9.85 -3.57
CA LEU A 45 -22.52 -8.57 -2.88
C LEU A 45 -21.32 -8.05 -2.07
N ASN A 46 -20.17 -8.74 -2.14
CA ASN A 46 -18.94 -8.32 -1.50
C ASN A 46 -18.43 -7.02 -2.12
N ILE A 47 -17.89 -6.15 -1.27
CA ILE A 47 -17.16 -4.96 -1.71
C ILE A 47 -15.70 -5.35 -1.90
N ILE A 48 -15.17 -5.05 -3.08
CA ILE A 48 -13.83 -5.40 -3.52
C ILE A 48 -13.04 -4.14 -3.83
N TYR A 49 -11.86 -4.03 -3.23
CA TYR A 49 -10.85 -3.04 -3.55
C TYR A 49 -9.98 -3.52 -4.71
N GLN A 50 -10.02 -2.81 -5.84
CA GLN A 50 -9.19 -3.09 -7.00
C GLN A 50 -8.06 -2.05 -7.11
N ALA A 51 -6.82 -2.50 -6.92
CA ALA A 51 -5.64 -1.70 -7.21
C ALA A 51 -5.43 -1.61 -8.73
N ILE A 52 -5.57 -0.42 -9.29
CA ILE A 52 -5.43 -0.17 -10.72
C ILE A 52 -4.07 0.46 -10.98
N GLU A 53 -3.18 -0.31 -11.60
CA GLU A 53 -1.83 0.11 -11.99
C GLU A 53 -1.69 0.24 -13.51
N PRO A 54 -0.64 0.91 -14.03
CA PRO A 54 -0.43 1.05 -15.47
C PRO A 54 -0.16 -0.31 -16.12
N PRO A 55 -0.98 -0.81 -17.05
CA PRO A 55 -0.74 -2.13 -17.64
C PRO A 55 0.53 -2.13 -18.50
N LEU A 56 1.41 -3.10 -18.28
CA LEU A 56 2.54 -3.39 -19.15
C LEU A 56 2.11 -4.36 -20.26
N ASN A 57 2.45 -4.04 -21.51
CA ASN A 57 2.37 -5.02 -22.60
C ASN A 57 3.57 -5.98 -22.56
N LYS A 58 3.54 -7.07 -23.32
CA LYS A 58 4.63 -8.09 -23.31
C LYS A 58 6.03 -7.51 -23.56
N LYS A 59 6.13 -6.50 -24.43
CA LYS A 59 7.42 -5.84 -24.72
C LYS A 59 7.87 -4.98 -23.53
N GLU A 60 6.95 -4.20 -22.96
CA GLU A 60 7.23 -3.36 -21.78
C GLU A 60 7.61 -4.22 -20.57
N GLN A 61 6.97 -5.39 -20.40
CA GLN A 61 7.27 -6.36 -19.34
C GLN A 61 8.68 -6.92 -19.48
N SER A 62 9.04 -7.40 -20.68
CA SER A 62 10.39 -7.91 -20.95
C SER A 62 11.47 -6.83 -20.77
N GLN A 63 11.18 -5.58 -21.17
CA GLN A 63 12.10 -4.46 -20.95
C GLN A 63 12.25 -4.12 -19.46
N PHE A 64 11.16 -4.19 -18.68
CA PHE A 64 11.22 -4.01 -17.24
C PHE A 64 12.06 -5.10 -16.56
N GLU A 65 11.85 -6.36 -16.92
CA GLU A 65 12.62 -7.50 -16.37
C GLU A 65 14.11 -7.39 -16.71
N GLU A 66 14.46 -7.02 -17.94
CA GLU A 66 15.84 -6.81 -18.37
C GLU A 66 16.51 -5.66 -17.59
N ILE A 67 15.83 -4.52 -17.45
CA ILE A 67 16.36 -3.38 -16.69
C ILE A 67 16.53 -3.75 -15.21
N MET A 68 15.57 -4.46 -14.63
CA MET A 68 15.62 -4.91 -13.24
C MET A 68 16.81 -5.86 -12.99
N ASP A 69 17.03 -6.84 -13.86
CA ASP A 69 18.16 -7.78 -13.75
C ASP A 69 19.51 -7.04 -13.86
N ILE A 70 19.65 -6.13 -14.82
CA ILE A 70 20.86 -5.30 -14.96
C ILE A 70 21.07 -4.42 -13.73
N TYR A 71 20.01 -3.79 -13.22
CA TYR A 71 20.09 -2.96 -12.02
C TYR A 71 20.58 -3.77 -10.82
N VAL A 72 19.97 -4.93 -10.55
CA VAL A 72 20.36 -5.79 -9.42
C VAL A 72 21.82 -6.26 -9.53
N ARG A 73 22.31 -6.56 -10.74
CA ARG A 73 23.71 -6.97 -10.97
C ARG A 73 24.71 -5.83 -10.88
N SER A 74 24.26 -4.60 -11.13
CA SER A 74 25.12 -3.40 -11.15
C SER A 74 25.16 -2.65 -9.82
N LEU A 75 24.31 -3.03 -8.84
CA LEU A 75 24.35 -2.52 -7.47
C LEU A 75 25.75 -2.75 -6.88
N THR A 76 26.56 -1.69 -6.92
CA THR A 76 27.77 -1.51 -6.13
C THR A 76 27.32 -0.87 -4.82
N ALA A 77 27.86 -1.33 -3.70
CA ALA A 77 27.35 -1.12 -2.35
C ALA A 77 27.59 0.30 -1.80
N ASP A 78 27.43 1.34 -2.62
CA ASP A 78 27.51 2.74 -2.17
C ASP A 78 26.13 3.17 -1.65
N ILE A 79 25.88 2.83 -0.39
CA ILE A 79 24.61 3.00 0.32
C ILE A 79 24.30 4.48 0.58
N GLU A 80 25.33 5.33 0.66
CA GLU A 80 25.20 6.74 1.09
C GLU A 80 24.53 7.66 0.04
N GLU A 81 24.73 7.43 -1.27
CA GLU A 81 24.08 8.23 -2.32
C GLU A 81 22.59 7.90 -2.49
N ILE A 82 22.18 6.68 -2.10
CA ILE A 82 20.80 6.20 -2.24
C ILE A 82 19.87 6.90 -1.26
N ASP A 83 20.33 7.18 -0.03
CA ASP A 83 19.46 7.64 1.05
C ASP A 83 18.95 9.09 0.90
N THR A 84 19.65 9.95 0.15
CA THR A 84 19.26 11.36 0.03
C THR A 84 18.18 11.61 -1.03
N ASP A 85 18.27 10.95 -2.19
CA ASP A 85 17.25 10.98 -3.25
C ASP A 85 17.17 9.63 -3.97
N PRO A 86 16.50 8.63 -3.35
CA PRO A 86 16.39 7.29 -3.92
C PRO A 86 15.71 7.29 -5.30
N GLU A 87 14.74 8.18 -5.51
CA GLU A 87 13.98 8.26 -6.76
C GLU A 87 14.81 8.87 -7.90
N GLY A 88 15.55 9.94 -7.61
CA GLY A 88 16.47 10.56 -8.57
C GLY A 88 17.58 9.61 -8.98
N TYR A 89 18.19 8.92 -8.01
CA TYR A 89 19.21 7.90 -8.26
C TYR A 89 18.67 6.78 -9.15
N LEU A 90 17.52 6.20 -8.79
CA LEU A 90 16.90 5.13 -9.57
C LEU A 90 16.56 5.58 -11.01
N ARG A 91 16.14 6.84 -11.18
CA ARG A 91 15.85 7.41 -12.50
C ARG A 91 17.11 7.53 -13.34
N ALA A 92 18.19 8.07 -12.76
CA ALA A 92 19.47 8.20 -13.43
C ALA A 92 20.04 6.83 -13.84
N ALA A 93 19.97 5.85 -12.93
CA ALA A 93 20.42 4.48 -13.19
C ALA A 93 19.61 3.82 -14.33
N MET A 94 18.28 3.92 -14.31
CA MET A 94 17.43 3.43 -15.39
C MET A 94 17.83 4.08 -16.73
N ASP A 95 18.04 5.39 -16.75
CA ASP A 95 18.38 6.13 -17.96
C ASP A 95 19.75 5.74 -18.52
N GLN A 96 20.71 5.46 -17.65
CA GLN A 96 22.02 4.96 -18.01
C GLN A 96 21.93 3.56 -18.62
N ILE A 97 21.16 2.64 -18.00
CA ILE A 97 20.95 1.27 -18.52
C ILE A 97 20.29 1.31 -19.90
N ILE A 98 19.25 2.13 -20.07
CA ILE A 98 18.55 2.27 -21.37
C ILE A 98 19.54 2.74 -22.45
N LYS A 99 20.43 3.67 -22.11
CA LYS A 99 21.42 4.23 -23.04
C LYS A 99 22.53 3.23 -23.37
N SER A 100 23.12 2.57 -22.38
CA SER A 100 24.27 1.67 -22.56
C SER A 100 23.90 0.39 -23.32
N TYR A 101 22.69 -0.14 -23.09
CA TYR A 101 22.19 -1.33 -23.80
C TYR A 101 21.41 -0.99 -25.08
N GLY A 102 21.34 0.29 -25.48
CA GLY A 102 20.69 0.72 -26.73
C GLY A 102 19.19 0.39 -26.81
N MET A 103 18.50 0.34 -25.67
CA MET A 103 17.11 -0.09 -25.59
C MET A 103 16.17 0.95 -26.22
N ARG A 104 15.31 0.50 -27.14
CA ARG A 104 14.29 1.36 -27.78
C ARG A 104 13.00 1.40 -26.96
N ILE A 105 12.87 2.43 -26.11
CA ILE A 105 11.73 2.63 -25.20
C ILE A 105 11.08 3.99 -25.47
N THR A 106 9.74 4.01 -25.59
CA THR A 106 8.99 5.27 -25.77
C THR A 106 8.88 6.05 -24.46
N LYS A 107 8.66 7.38 -24.51
CA LYS A 107 8.45 8.20 -23.30
C LYS A 107 7.34 7.65 -22.38
N LYS A 108 6.24 7.15 -22.98
CA LYS A 108 5.12 6.56 -22.24
C LYS A 108 5.52 5.24 -21.56
N SER A 109 6.20 4.35 -22.29
CA SER A 109 6.68 3.08 -21.73
C SER A 109 7.71 3.30 -20.63
N ARG A 110 8.62 4.26 -20.80
CA ARG A 110 9.61 4.65 -19.77
C ARG A 110 8.94 5.11 -18.49
N SER A 111 7.90 5.95 -18.57
CA SER A 111 7.13 6.38 -17.40
C SER A 111 6.45 5.23 -16.66
N LYS A 112 5.93 4.21 -17.38
CA LYS A 112 5.36 3.01 -16.75
C LYS A 112 6.43 2.11 -16.13
N ILE A 113 7.52 1.85 -16.85
CA ILE A 113 8.61 1.00 -16.36
C ILE A 113 9.21 1.62 -15.10
N PHE A 114 9.45 2.94 -15.10
CA PHE A 114 9.92 3.66 -13.93
C PHE A 114 8.96 3.53 -12.73
N TYR A 115 7.64 3.58 -12.97
CA TYR A 115 6.66 3.32 -11.91
C TYR A 115 6.87 1.95 -11.27
N TYR A 116 7.00 0.87 -12.06
CA TYR A 116 7.23 -0.48 -11.53
C TYR A 116 8.58 -0.63 -10.84
N LEU A 117 9.65 -0.01 -11.37
CA LEU A 117 10.96 -0.02 -10.72
C LEU A 117 10.90 0.68 -9.35
N LYS A 118 10.33 1.89 -9.29
CA LYS A 118 10.12 2.61 -8.04
C LYS A 118 9.30 1.78 -7.07
N ARG A 119 8.17 1.24 -7.53
CA ARG A 119 7.24 0.42 -6.74
C ARG A 119 7.92 -0.81 -6.12
N ASP A 120 8.77 -1.50 -6.87
CA ASP A 120 9.35 -2.79 -6.45
C ASP A 120 10.66 -2.62 -5.68
N LEU A 121 11.44 -1.56 -5.94
CA LEU A 121 12.73 -1.31 -5.29
C LEU A 121 12.62 -0.38 -4.07
N ILE A 122 11.80 0.67 -4.18
CA ILE A 122 11.64 1.71 -3.15
C ILE A 122 10.27 1.57 -2.46
N GLY A 123 9.23 1.20 -3.19
CA GLY A 123 7.87 1.05 -2.69
C GLY A 123 7.61 -0.30 -2.01
N TYR A 124 6.34 -0.61 -1.75
CA TYR A 124 5.93 -1.86 -1.09
C TYR A 124 5.61 -2.99 -2.08
N GLY A 125 6.09 -2.91 -3.33
CA GLY A 125 5.83 -3.88 -4.38
C GLY A 125 4.33 -3.99 -4.71
N ARG A 126 3.77 -5.20 -4.68
CA ARG A 126 2.34 -5.42 -4.97
C ARG A 126 1.40 -4.69 -4.00
N MET A 127 1.86 -4.41 -2.78
CA MET A 127 1.09 -3.68 -1.77
C MET A 127 1.16 -2.17 -1.92
N ASP A 128 1.99 -1.65 -2.81
CA ASP A 128 2.33 -0.23 -2.86
C ASP A 128 1.09 0.67 -3.02
N VAL A 129 0.11 0.27 -3.83
CA VAL A 129 -1.15 1.02 -3.95
C VAL A 129 -1.93 1.03 -2.63
N LEU A 130 -2.04 -0.10 -1.93
CA LEU A 130 -2.73 -0.17 -0.63
C LEU A 130 -2.00 0.65 0.43
N MET A 131 -0.67 0.60 0.43
CA MET A 131 0.17 1.30 1.41
C MET A 131 0.25 2.80 1.17
N ASN A 132 0.01 3.27 -0.05
CA ASN A 132 -0.05 4.70 -0.36
C ASN A 132 -1.48 5.27 -0.35
N ASP A 133 -2.50 4.43 -0.10
CA ASP A 133 -3.90 4.88 -0.08
C ASP A 133 -4.29 5.42 1.30
N ALA A 134 -4.56 6.72 1.41
CA ALA A 134 -4.94 7.37 2.66
C ALA A 134 -6.23 6.83 3.29
N ASN A 135 -7.08 6.11 2.54
CA ASN A 135 -8.32 5.53 3.05
C ASN A 135 -8.15 4.13 3.65
N VAL A 136 -6.99 3.49 3.50
CA VAL A 136 -6.70 2.15 4.04
C VAL A 136 -6.04 2.30 5.42
N GLU A 137 -6.64 1.69 6.45
CA GLU A 137 -6.16 1.78 7.84
C GLU A 137 -5.44 0.52 8.30
N ASP A 138 -6.00 -0.64 7.96
CA ASP A 138 -5.43 -1.94 8.31
C ASP A 138 -5.31 -2.80 7.05
N VAL A 139 -4.29 -3.65 7.00
CA VAL A 139 -4.04 -4.60 5.91
C VAL A 139 -3.67 -5.95 6.50
N SER A 140 -4.40 -7.01 6.15
CA SER A 140 -4.15 -8.37 6.61
C SER A 140 -4.01 -9.33 5.44
N LEU A 141 -2.98 -10.17 5.48
CA LEU A 141 -2.81 -11.33 4.62
C LEU A 141 -2.79 -12.59 5.46
N ASP A 142 -3.77 -13.48 5.21
CA ASP A 142 -3.98 -14.70 6.00
C ASP A 142 -3.33 -15.95 5.40
N GLY A 143 -2.59 -15.82 4.29
CA GLY A 143 -1.81 -16.91 3.71
C GLY A 143 -1.64 -16.84 2.20
N THR A 144 -0.96 -17.84 1.66
CA THR A 144 -0.73 -18.00 0.21
C THR A 144 -2.02 -18.35 -0.52
N GLY A 145 -2.22 -17.74 -1.69
CA GLY A 145 -3.42 -17.91 -2.51
C GLY A 145 -4.66 -17.19 -1.95
N ILE A 146 -4.54 -16.54 -0.79
CA ILE A 146 -5.62 -15.80 -0.16
C ILE A 146 -5.47 -14.31 -0.50
N PRO A 147 -6.55 -13.64 -0.94
CA PRO A 147 -6.54 -12.20 -1.11
C PRO A 147 -6.20 -11.46 0.16
N ILE A 148 -5.47 -10.35 0.05
CA ILE A 148 -5.35 -9.39 1.15
C ILE A 148 -6.76 -8.87 1.49
N PHE A 149 -7.04 -8.72 2.78
CA PHE A 149 -8.16 -7.94 3.30
C PHE A 149 -7.66 -6.60 3.83
N ALA A 150 -8.39 -5.53 3.54
CA ALA A 150 -8.06 -4.20 4.02
C ALA A 150 -9.26 -3.59 4.77
N TYR A 151 -8.99 -2.81 5.81
CA TYR A 151 -10.00 -1.96 6.44
C TYR A 151 -9.99 -0.58 5.79
N HIS A 152 -11.01 -0.29 4.98
CA HIS A 152 -11.16 0.96 4.25
C HIS A 152 -12.12 1.90 5.01
N ARG A 153 -11.71 3.15 5.26
CA ARG A 153 -12.47 4.14 6.06
C ARG A 153 -13.96 4.27 5.72
N LYS A 154 -14.29 4.24 4.43
CA LYS A 154 -15.66 4.38 3.91
C LYS A 154 -16.40 3.06 3.71
N PHE A 155 -15.70 1.97 3.48
CA PHE A 155 -16.28 0.70 3.02
C PHE A 155 -16.00 -0.47 3.99
N GLU A 156 -15.38 -0.16 5.13
CA GLU A 156 -14.99 -1.09 6.18
C GLU A 156 -14.13 -2.24 5.63
N SER A 157 -14.38 -3.47 6.06
CA SER A 157 -13.62 -4.64 5.61
C SER A 157 -13.90 -4.92 4.14
N VAL A 158 -12.86 -4.81 3.30
CA VAL A 158 -12.92 -5.07 1.86
C VAL A 158 -11.89 -6.12 1.47
N GLU A 159 -12.32 -7.06 0.64
CA GLU A 159 -11.41 -7.99 -0.05
C GLU A 159 -10.66 -7.21 -1.14
N THR A 160 -9.38 -7.46 -1.32
CA THR A 160 -8.58 -6.76 -2.35
C THR A 160 -8.28 -7.66 -3.54
N SER A 161 -7.93 -7.07 -4.68
CA SER A 161 -7.48 -7.82 -5.86
C SER A 161 -6.04 -8.33 -5.78
N ILE A 162 -5.37 -8.18 -4.62
CA ILE A 162 -3.93 -8.47 -4.45
C ILE A 162 -3.78 -9.76 -3.65
N LEU A 163 -2.97 -10.69 -4.18
CA LEU A 163 -2.62 -11.95 -3.53
C LEU A 163 -1.23 -12.41 -3.98
N TRP A 164 -0.68 -13.37 -3.23
CA TRP A 164 0.49 -14.14 -3.64
C TRP A 164 0.08 -15.53 -4.10
N PRO A 165 0.46 -15.95 -5.32
CA PRO A 165 0.08 -17.24 -5.86
C PRO A 165 0.87 -18.41 -5.27
N THR A 166 2.08 -18.16 -4.78
CA THR A 166 3.01 -19.19 -4.31
C THR A 166 3.68 -18.79 -3.01
N ASP A 167 4.02 -19.79 -2.19
CA ASP A 167 4.72 -19.60 -0.92
C ASP A 167 6.09 -18.93 -1.13
N GLN A 168 6.81 -19.35 -2.18
CA GLN A 168 8.13 -18.80 -2.50
C GLN A 168 8.09 -17.28 -2.77
N GLU A 169 7.09 -16.78 -3.51
CA GLU A 169 6.94 -15.34 -3.75
C GLU A 169 6.59 -14.59 -2.46
N LEU A 170 5.74 -15.19 -1.62
CA LEU A 170 5.29 -14.57 -0.37
C LEU A 170 6.40 -14.54 0.69
N GLU A 171 7.09 -15.65 0.91
CA GLU A 171 8.21 -15.75 1.84
C GLU A 171 9.34 -14.81 1.43
N SER A 172 9.68 -14.75 0.13
CA SER A 172 10.66 -13.78 -0.38
C SER A 172 10.23 -12.34 -0.08
N TYR A 173 8.93 -12.03 -0.19
CA TYR A 173 8.40 -10.72 0.15
C TYR A 173 8.49 -10.41 1.65
N VAL A 174 8.07 -11.34 2.51
CA VAL A 174 8.11 -11.21 3.97
C VAL A 174 9.55 -11.01 4.46
N ILE A 175 10.50 -11.81 3.96
CA ILE A 175 11.92 -11.69 4.32
C ILE A 175 12.48 -10.33 3.88
N LYS A 176 12.19 -9.90 2.65
CA LYS A 176 12.61 -8.57 2.16
C LYS A 176 12.00 -7.44 2.98
N LEU A 177 10.73 -7.54 3.35
CA LEU A 177 10.05 -6.53 4.14
C LEU A 177 10.63 -6.45 5.56
N ALA A 178 10.95 -7.58 6.18
CA ALA A 178 11.65 -7.65 7.47
C ALA A 178 13.02 -6.95 7.42
N GLN A 179 13.82 -7.23 6.39
CA GLN A 179 15.13 -6.58 6.19
C GLN A 179 15.00 -5.07 6.06
N ARG A 180 13.98 -4.58 5.35
CA ARG A 180 13.69 -3.16 5.21
C ARG A 180 13.25 -2.48 6.51
N CYS A 181 12.73 -3.25 7.46
CA CYS A 181 12.46 -2.77 8.82
C CYS A 181 13.72 -2.80 9.71
N GLY A 182 14.90 -3.15 9.16
CA GLY A 182 16.13 -3.33 9.92
C GLY A 182 16.13 -4.58 10.81
N LYS A 183 15.28 -5.56 10.51
CA LYS A 183 15.14 -6.81 11.30
C LYS A 183 15.31 -8.05 10.43
N HIS A 184 15.47 -9.19 11.08
CA HIS A 184 15.57 -10.49 10.42
C HIS A 184 14.43 -11.38 10.87
N ILE A 185 13.95 -12.22 9.95
CA ILE A 185 12.95 -13.27 10.20
C ILE A 185 13.48 -14.55 9.56
N SER A 186 13.32 -15.69 10.21
CA SER A 186 13.87 -16.97 9.75
C SER A 186 12.98 -18.13 10.17
N VAL A 187 13.24 -19.33 9.67
CA VAL A 187 12.48 -20.53 10.09
C VAL A 187 12.68 -20.83 11.59
N ALA A 188 13.85 -20.50 12.15
CA ALA A 188 14.13 -20.65 13.57
C ALA A 188 13.42 -19.60 14.43
N GLU A 189 13.26 -18.38 13.88
CA GLU A 189 12.55 -17.26 14.52
C GLU A 189 11.47 -16.74 13.56
N PRO A 190 10.33 -17.45 13.43
CA PRO A 190 9.37 -17.21 12.36
C PRO A 190 8.37 -16.10 12.68
N LEU A 191 8.41 -15.50 13.88
CA LEU A 191 7.50 -14.42 14.30
C LEU A 191 8.27 -13.12 14.46
N LEU A 192 7.80 -12.04 13.83
CA LEU A 192 8.43 -10.74 13.88
C LEU A 192 7.40 -9.62 14.11
N ASP A 193 7.67 -8.77 15.09
CA ASP A 193 6.98 -7.48 15.30
C ASP A 193 7.95 -6.35 14.92
N ALA A 194 7.54 -5.44 14.04
CA ALA A 194 8.39 -4.38 13.51
C ALA A 194 7.62 -3.08 13.19
N THR A 195 8.37 -2.05 12.83
CA THR A 195 7.85 -0.76 12.36
C THR A 195 8.33 -0.54 10.93
N LEU A 196 7.40 -0.25 10.03
CA LEU A 196 7.65 0.06 8.63
C LEU A 196 8.27 1.47 8.48
N MET A 197 8.78 1.77 7.30
CA MET A 197 9.45 3.06 7.02
C MET A 197 8.50 4.26 7.12
N ASP A 198 7.19 4.04 6.93
CA ASP A 198 6.14 5.05 7.10
C ASP A 198 5.67 5.18 8.57
N GLY A 199 6.29 4.45 9.49
CA GLY A 199 5.92 4.39 10.91
C GLY A 199 4.79 3.40 11.22
N SER A 200 4.18 2.76 10.23
CA SER A 200 3.13 1.76 10.44
C SER A 200 3.66 0.54 11.20
N ARG A 201 2.82 -0.09 12.03
CA ARG A 201 3.20 -1.32 12.75
C ARG A 201 2.92 -2.53 11.89
N ILE A 202 3.82 -3.50 11.89
CA ILE A 202 3.65 -4.74 11.17
C ILE A 202 4.00 -5.94 12.06
N VAL A 203 3.14 -6.96 12.00
CA VAL A 203 3.42 -8.28 12.55
C VAL A 203 3.49 -9.28 11.40
N MET A 204 4.57 -10.04 11.32
CA MET A 204 4.81 -11.02 10.27
C MET A 204 5.02 -12.41 10.86
N LYS A 205 4.56 -13.43 10.15
CA LYS A 205 4.81 -14.83 10.40
C LYS A 205 5.38 -15.47 9.15
N LEU A 206 6.51 -16.17 9.27
CA LEU A 206 7.17 -16.87 8.19
C LEU A 206 6.81 -18.36 8.21
N GLY A 207 6.57 -18.90 7.03
CA GLY A 207 6.42 -20.34 6.78
C GLY A 207 5.17 -20.97 7.41
N TYR A 208 5.21 -22.29 7.53
CA TYR A 208 4.11 -23.10 8.04
C TYR A 208 4.28 -23.51 9.50
N GLU A 209 5.42 -23.19 10.11
CA GLU A 209 5.80 -23.59 11.46
C GLU A 209 4.86 -22.99 12.52
N ILE A 210 4.34 -21.80 12.25
CA ILE A 210 3.45 -21.04 13.16
C ILE A 210 2.14 -20.58 12.48
N SER A 211 1.91 -20.98 11.24
CA SER A 211 0.74 -20.60 10.45
C SER A 211 0.29 -21.75 9.55
N THR A 212 -0.99 -22.10 9.58
CA THR A 212 -1.50 -23.26 8.82
C THR A 212 -1.63 -23.01 7.32
N LYS A 213 -1.55 -21.75 6.88
CA LYS A 213 -1.79 -21.33 5.49
C LYS A 213 -0.57 -20.66 4.84
N GLY A 214 0.61 -20.95 5.37
CA GLY A 214 1.87 -20.34 4.97
C GLY A 214 2.09 -19.00 5.65
N SER A 215 3.03 -18.22 5.13
CA SER A 215 3.41 -16.93 5.70
C SER A 215 2.23 -15.96 5.77
N THR A 216 2.17 -15.13 6.81
CA THR A 216 1.10 -14.14 7.02
C THR A 216 1.68 -12.82 7.49
N PHE A 217 0.95 -11.73 7.29
CA PHE A 217 1.30 -10.46 7.91
C PHE A 217 0.06 -9.62 8.17
N CYS A 218 0.14 -8.74 9.16
CA CYS A 218 -0.87 -7.75 9.47
C CYS A 218 -0.17 -6.41 9.69
N ILE A 219 -0.62 -5.38 8.97
CA ILE A 219 -0.13 -4.01 9.05
C ILE A 219 -1.24 -3.15 9.62
N ARG A 220 -0.90 -2.37 10.64
CA ARG A 220 -1.74 -1.31 11.18
C ARG A 220 -1.11 0.03 10.86
N ARG A 221 -1.79 0.79 10.01
CA ARG A 221 -1.30 2.06 9.52
C ARG A 221 -1.66 3.19 10.47
N PHE A 222 -0.74 4.12 10.61
CA PHE A 222 -1.06 5.40 11.23
C PHE A 222 -1.63 6.34 10.17
N ARG A 223 -2.56 7.17 10.61
CA ARG A 223 -3.09 8.21 9.76
C ARG A 223 -2.04 9.32 9.62
N GLU A 224 -1.67 9.62 8.37
CA GLU A 224 -0.72 10.71 8.07
C GLU A 224 -1.19 12.06 8.60
N ASP A 225 -2.49 12.34 8.50
CA ASP A 225 -3.10 13.58 9.00
C ASP A 225 -4.11 13.29 10.13
N PRO A 226 -3.68 13.27 11.41
CA PRO A 226 -4.60 13.05 12.53
C PRO A 226 -5.65 14.16 12.57
N PHE A 227 -6.89 13.81 12.93
CA PHE A 227 -7.92 14.84 13.07
C PHE A 227 -7.49 15.89 14.10
N SER A 228 -7.78 17.15 13.82
CA SER A 228 -7.56 18.25 14.74
C SER A 228 -8.68 18.34 15.78
N PRO A 229 -8.48 19.03 16.92
CA PRO A 229 -9.57 19.37 17.83
C PRO A 229 -10.72 20.12 17.14
N CYS A 230 -10.42 20.92 16.11
CA CYS A 230 -11.43 21.61 15.31
C CYS A 230 -12.30 20.61 14.53
N ASP A 231 -11.70 19.55 13.97
CA ASP A 231 -12.43 18.49 13.28
C ASP A 231 -13.35 17.73 14.23
N ILE A 232 -12.91 17.44 15.46
CA ILE A 232 -13.74 16.81 16.50
C ILE A 232 -15.00 17.64 16.79
N VAL A 233 -14.89 18.97 16.82
CA VAL A 233 -16.03 19.89 16.96
C VAL A 233 -16.89 19.90 15.70
N ALA A 234 -16.27 19.94 14.51
CA ALA A 234 -16.98 19.94 13.23
C ALA A 234 -17.82 18.67 13.03
N PHE A 235 -17.30 17.50 13.43
CA PHE A 235 -18.03 16.22 13.43
C PHE A 235 -19.09 16.12 14.53
N ARG A 236 -19.19 17.14 15.41
CA ARG A 236 -20.07 17.15 16.59
C ARG A 236 -19.80 15.97 17.54
N THR A 237 -18.59 15.43 17.53
CA THR A 237 -18.15 14.40 18.49
C THR A 237 -18.01 15.00 19.89
N MET A 238 -17.56 16.25 19.98
CA MET A 238 -17.58 17.05 21.22
C MET A 238 -18.02 18.48 20.91
N THR A 239 -18.57 19.17 21.90
CA THR A 239 -18.79 20.62 21.79
C THR A 239 -17.48 21.38 21.95
N SER A 240 -17.41 22.61 21.44
CA SER A 240 -16.26 23.49 21.66
C SER A 240 -15.94 23.69 23.14
N LEU A 241 -16.97 23.72 24.00
CA LEU A 241 -16.80 23.85 25.45
C LEU A 241 -16.16 22.60 26.09
N MET A 242 -16.53 21.40 25.64
CA MET A 242 -15.88 20.15 26.09
C MET A 242 -14.41 20.09 25.68
N VAL A 243 -14.11 20.50 24.44
CA VAL A 243 -12.73 20.57 23.94
C VAL A 243 -11.92 21.59 24.76
N ALA A 244 -12.47 22.77 25.04
CA ALA A 244 -11.82 23.79 25.88
C ALA A 244 -11.58 23.29 27.32
N TYR A 245 -12.53 22.58 27.91
CA TYR A 245 -12.38 21.98 29.24
C TYR A 245 -11.23 20.96 29.27
N LEU A 246 -11.19 20.06 28.29
CA LEU A 246 -10.11 19.08 28.17
C LEU A 246 -8.76 19.74 27.91
N TRP A 247 -8.72 20.81 27.09
CA TRP A 247 -7.50 21.59 26.85
C TRP A 247 -6.89 22.11 28.16
N ILE A 248 -7.71 22.72 29.02
CA ILE A 248 -7.24 23.20 30.33
C ILE A 248 -6.66 22.03 31.14
N GLY A 249 -7.34 20.88 31.17
CA GLY A 249 -6.85 19.72 31.92
C GLY A 249 -5.52 19.15 31.38
N PHE A 250 -5.34 19.12 30.05
CA PHE A 250 -4.06 18.74 29.44
C PHE A 250 -2.93 19.72 29.79
N GLN A 251 -3.22 21.03 29.80
CA GLN A 251 -2.24 22.04 30.17
C GLN A 251 -1.82 21.94 31.64
N GLN A 252 -2.69 21.42 32.51
CA GLN A 252 -2.39 21.16 33.92
C GLN A 252 -1.78 19.76 34.17
N GLY A 253 -1.50 18.97 33.12
CA GLY A 253 -0.93 17.63 33.26
C GLY A 253 -1.86 16.62 33.93
N ILE A 254 -3.17 16.85 33.87
CA ILE A 254 -4.16 15.92 34.45
C ILE A 254 -4.17 14.64 33.63
N SER A 255 -4.00 13.50 34.32
CA SER A 255 -4.10 12.19 33.69
C SER A 255 -5.56 11.88 33.34
N MET A 256 -5.82 11.55 32.07
CA MET A 256 -7.16 11.27 31.55
C MET A 256 -7.19 9.94 30.82
N LEU A 257 -8.34 9.25 30.86
CA LEU A 257 -8.56 8.00 30.14
C LEU A 257 -9.79 8.13 29.22
N PHE A 258 -9.61 7.83 27.94
CA PHE A 258 -10.71 7.76 26.97
C PHE A 258 -11.25 6.33 26.89
N VAL A 259 -12.53 6.14 27.28
CA VAL A 259 -13.18 4.83 27.39
C VAL A 259 -14.37 4.72 26.42
N GLY A 260 -14.71 3.51 25.98
CA GLY A 260 -15.72 3.25 24.95
C GLY A 260 -15.51 1.90 24.23
N GLY A 261 -16.51 1.46 23.46
CA GLY A 261 -16.47 0.20 22.70
C GLY A 261 -15.46 0.19 21.54
N THR A 262 -15.23 -0.98 20.94
CA THR A 262 -14.38 -1.10 19.73
C THR A 262 -14.90 -0.19 18.61
N ALA A 263 -14.00 0.46 17.88
CA ALA A 263 -14.31 1.43 16.81
C ALA A 263 -15.10 2.69 17.24
N SER A 264 -15.27 2.97 18.54
CA SER A 264 -16.00 4.16 19.02
C SER A 264 -15.23 5.50 18.91
N GLY A 265 -14.10 5.53 18.20
CA GLY A 265 -13.30 6.76 18.01
C GLY A 265 -12.37 7.15 19.17
N LYS A 266 -12.12 6.29 20.16
CA LYS A 266 -11.26 6.62 21.32
C LYS A 266 -9.86 7.12 20.92
N THR A 267 -9.13 6.30 20.16
CA THR A 267 -7.77 6.61 19.72
C THR A 267 -7.75 7.86 18.85
N THR A 268 -8.79 8.04 18.05
CA THR A 268 -9.00 9.21 17.20
C THR A 268 -9.14 10.48 18.03
N THR A 269 -10.01 10.49 19.03
CA THR A 269 -10.21 11.62 19.94
C THR A 269 -8.95 11.89 20.76
N LEU A 270 -8.30 10.85 21.28
CA LEU A 270 -7.05 11.00 22.04
C LEU A 270 -5.97 11.67 21.19
N ASN A 271 -5.73 11.18 19.97
CA ASN A 271 -4.71 11.74 19.08
C ASN A 271 -5.04 13.20 18.69
N ALA A 272 -6.31 13.50 18.44
CA ALA A 272 -6.73 14.86 18.10
C ALA A 272 -6.48 15.83 19.26
N MET A 273 -6.86 15.44 20.46
CA MET A 273 -6.68 16.26 21.65
C MET A 273 -5.22 16.34 22.07
N ALA A 274 -4.41 15.32 21.76
CA ALA A 274 -2.99 15.31 22.08
C ALA A 274 -2.21 16.45 21.38
N LEU A 275 -2.73 16.99 20.26
CA LEU A 275 -2.16 18.17 19.60
C LEU A 275 -2.20 19.44 20.47
N LEU A 276 -3.05 19.46 21.50
CA LEU A 276 -3.14 20.57 22.45
C LEU A 276 -2.07 20.49 23.56
N PHE A 277 -1.37 19.36 23.69
CA PHE A 277 -0.21 19.28 24.58
C PHE A 277 0.89 20.19 24.06
N HIS A 278 1.24 21.18 24.87
CA HIS A 278 2.53 21.85 24.78
C HIS A 278 3.40 21.31 25.90
N GLY A 279 4.45 20.57 25.54
CA GLY A 279 5.50 20.19 26.48
C GLY A 279 6.19 21.44 26.99
N ARG A 280 6.15 21.65 28.30
CA ARG A 280 7.20 22.37 29.01
C ARG A 280 8.10 21.35 29.69
#